data_AF-A0A1E3W2F9-F1
#
_entry.id   AF-A0A1E3W2F9-F1
#
_cell.length_a   1.000
_cell.length_b   1.000
_cell.length_c   1.000
_cell.angle_alpha   90.00
_cell.angle_beta   90.00
_cell.angle_gamma   90.00
#
_symmetry.space_group_name_H-M   'P 1'
#
loop_
_entity.id
_entity.type
_entity.pdbx_description
1 polymer ?
#
loop_
_entity_poly.entity_id
_entity_poly.type
_entity_poly.pdbx_seq_one_letter_code
_entity_poly.pdbx_strand_id
1 'polypeptide(L)'
;MRPTFLLALMLSVSSPALAQEADGGAPVLGDLLKQPAYFAAWQAMIGSETPPDWVTEYTATLNGPPVPNIPVGIDGQNYTLGFTCKPNECGDNQLFALFAPDGSKAWGLMATADAGVVWLGYPDEDVRKAITSALEK
;
A
#
# COMPACT_ATOMS: atom_id res chain seq x y z
N MET A 1 -14.99 -44.49 -56.67
CA MET A 1 -13.65 -44.59 -56.05
C MET A 1 -13.25 -43.22 -55.53
N ARG A 2 -12.89 -43.14 -54.23
CA ARG A 2 -12.19 -42.02 -53.54
C ARG A 2 -10.83 -41.72 -54.22
N PRO A 3 -10.07 -40.64 -53.91
CA PRO A 3 -10.19 -39.60 -52.86
C PRO A 3 -9.99 -38.17 -53.44
N THR A 4 -10.02 -37.07 -52.68
CA THR A 4 -8.82 -36.42 -52.11
C THR A 4 -9.25 -35.53 -50.96
N PHE A 5 -8.86 -35.93 -49.75
CA PHE A 5 -8.94 -35.12 -48.54
C PHE A 5 -7.82 -34.08 -48.58
N LEU A 6 -8.19 -32.79 -48.61
CA LEU A 6 -7.28 -31.69 -48.30
C LEU A 6 -7.28 -31.49 -46.78
N LEU A 7 -6.25 -32.03 -46.13
CA LEU A 7 -6.00 -31.88 -44.69
C LEU A 7 -5.35 -30.51 -44.46
N ALA A 8 -6.15 -29.51 -44.09
CA ALA A 8 -5.66 -28.20 -43.68
C ALA A 8 -5.06 -28.29 -42.26
N LEU A 9 -3.74 -28.20 -42.17
CA LEU A 9 -2.97 -28.18 -40.92
C LEU A 9 -3.13 -26.80 -40.25
N MET A 10 -4.08 -26.67 -39.32
CA MET A 10 -4.14 -25.50 -38.44
C MET A 10 -3.07 -25.62 -37.35
N LEU A 11 -2.00 -24.83 -37.47
CA LEU A 11 -1.05 -24.58 -36.38
C LEU A 11 -1.69 -23.64 -35.36
N SER A 12 -2.25 -24.21 -34.29
CA SER A 12 -2.70 -23.47 -33.12
C SER A 12 -1.49 -22.89 -32.40
N VAL A 13 -1.42 -21.56 -32.33
CA VAL A 13 -0.39 -20.82 -31.60
C VAL A 13 -0.60 -21.04 -30.11
N SER A 14 0.31 -21.79 -29.47
CA SER A 14 0.37 -21.90 -28.02
C SER A 14 0.94 -20.61 -27.44
N SER A 15 0.08 -19.70 -26.95
CA SER A 15 0.55 -18.57 -26.14
C SER A 15 1.07 -19.10 -24.80
N PRO A 16 2.33 -18.84 -24.39
CA PRO A 16 2.72 -19.05 -23.01
C PRO A 16 2.04 -17.96 -22.18
N ALA A 17 1.02 -18.34 -21.41
CA ALA A 17 0.58 -17.51 -20.30
C ALA A 17 1.73 -17.48 -19.29
N LEU A 18 2.41 -16.34 -19.17
CA LEU A 18 3.32 -16.10 -18.06
C LEU A 18 2.47 -16.00 -16.79
N ALA A 19 2.25 -17.13 -16.13
CA ALA A 19 1.89 -17.16 -14.73
C ALA A 19 3.12 -16.68 -13.95
N GLN A 20 3.14 -15.40 -13.58
CA GLN A 20 4.02 -14.94 -12.51
C GLN A 20 3.40 -15.43 -11.21
N GLU A 21 3.76 -16.63 -10.79
CA GLU A 21 3.63 -17.04 -9.39
C GLU A 21 4.68 -16.25 -8.60
N ALA A 22 4.28 -15.10 -8.06
CA ALA A 22 5.04 -14.43 -7.03
C ALA A 22 4.83 -15.22 -5.73
N ASP A 23 5.85 -15.99 -5.34
CA ASP A 23 5.90 -16.81 -4.13
C ASP A 23 6.11 -15.96 -2.85
N GLY A 24 5.47 -14.79 -2.76
CA GLY A 24 5.63 -13.81 -1.69
C GLY A 24 4.27 -13.22 -1.32
N GLY A 25 3.98 -13.15 -0.02
CA GLY A 25 2.70 -12.61 0.47
C GLY A 25 2.35 -11.23 -0.07
N ALA A 26 1.10 -10.81 0.14
CA ALA A 26 0.64 -9.50 -0.31
C ALA A 26 1.56 -8.38 0.22
N PRO A 27 1.94 -7.39 -0.63
CA PRO A 27 2.90 -6.35 -0.25
C PRO A 27 2.46 -5.61 1.02
N VAL A 28 3.42 -5.30 1.89
CA VAL A 28 3.20 -4.54 3.13
C VAL A 28 3.76 -3.12 3.02
N LEU A 29 3.57 -2.27 4.04
CA LEU A 29 4.04 -0.88 3.99
C LEU A 29 5.56 -0.80 3.76
N GLY A 30 6.33 -1.68 4.41
CA GLY A 30 7.79 -1.74 4.23
C GLY A 30 8.21 -2.03 2.78
N ASP A 31 7.41 -2.76 2.01
CA ASP A 31 7.69 -3.01 0.59
C ASP A 31 7.43 -1.78 -0.28
N LEU A 32 6.40 -0.99 0.03
CA LEU A 32 6.16 0.29 -0.64
C LEU A 32 7.31 1.26 -0.39
N LEU A 33 7.76 1.37 0.86
CA LEU A 33 8.80 2.31 1.28
C LEU A 33 10.20 1.99 0.77
N LYS A 34 10.41 0.83 0.13
CA LYS A 34 11.63 0.55 -0.64
C LYS A 34 11.69 1.35 -1.95
N GLN A 35 10.55 1.87 -2.43
CA GLN A 35 10.49 2.68 -3.63
C GLN A 35 10.78 4.15 -3.30
N PRO A 36 11.70 4.84 -4.02
CA PRO A 36 12.13 6.19 -3.65
C PRO A 36 11.03 7.23 -3.57
N ALA A 37 10.06 7.20 -4.49
CA ALA A 37 8.93 8.15 -4.49
C ALA A 37 8.09 8.00 -3.21
N TYR A 38 7.70 6.76 -2.90
CA TYR A 38 6.94 6.43 -1.71
C TYR A 38 7.69 6.78 -0.42
N PHE A 39 9.00 6.51 -0.36
CA PHE A 39 9.82 6.88 0.79
C PHE A 39 9.89 8.40 0.99
N ALA A 40 10.08 9.17 -0.09
CA ALA A 40 10.09 10.62 -0.02
C ALA A 40 8.74 11.19 0.44
N ALA A 41 7.63 10.65 -0.06
CA ALA A 41 6.28 11.04 0.37
C ALA A 41 6.02 10.69 1.85
N TRP A 42 6.49 9.52 2.30
CA TRP A 42 6.45 9.12 3.70
C TRP A 42 7.19 10.12 4.59
N GLN A 43 8.45 10.46 4.25
CA GLN A 43 9.25 11.40 5.02
C GLN A 43 8.59 12.79 5.09
N ALA A 44 8.04 13.28 3.97
CA ALA A 44 7.32 14.54 3.94
C ALA A 44 6.05 14.52 4.81
N MET A 45 5.32 13.40 4.81
CA MET A 45 4.13 13.21 5.63
C MET A 45 4.47 13.18 7.12
N ILE A 46 5.41 12.34 7.56
CA ILE A 46 5.77 12.24 8.99
C ILE A 46 6.47 13.50 9.52
N GLY A 47 7.15 14.25 8.65
CA GLY A 47 7.79 15.53 9.00
C GLY A 47 6.83 16.71 9.10
N SER A 48 5.52 16.52 8.85
CA SER A 48 4.51 17.55 9.12
C SER A 48 4.26 17.75 10.61
N GLU A 49 4.68 16.80 11.44
CA GLU A 49 4.65 16.83 12.90
C GLU A 49 6.01 16.37 13.45
N THR A 50 6.18 16.38 14.78
CA THR A 50 7.34 15.71 15.40
C THR A 50 7.02 14.22 15.54
N PRO A 51 7.67 13.31 14.78
CA PRO A 51 7.36 11.89 14.85
C PRO A 51 7.85 11.29 16.18
N PRO A 52 7.09 10.38 16.80
CA PRO A 52 7.57 9.64 17.96
C PRO A 52 8.70 8.69 17.57
N ASP A 53 9.56 8.33 18.53
CA ASP A 53 10.76 7.52 18.29
C ASP A 53 10.50 6.22 17.53
N TRP A 54 9.37 5.56 17.80
CA TRP A 54 9.03 4.30 17.13
C TRP A 54 8.75 4.47 15.63
N VAL A 55 8.25 5.64 15.21
CA VAL A 55 8.05 5.97 13.78
C VAL A 55 9.39 6.24 13.12
N THR A 56 10.32 6.89 13.84
CA THR A 56 11.70 7.10 13.38
C THR A 56 12.43 5.76 13.21
N GLU A 57 12.32 4.86 14.19
CA GLU A 57 12.89 3.51 14.14
C GLU A 57 12.27 2.69 13.00
N TYR A 58 10.95 2.74 12.84
CA TYR A 58 10.27 2.11 11.71
C TYR A 58 10.77 2.69 10.37
N THR A 59 10.96 3.99 10.26
CA THR A 59 11.47 4.63 9.03
C THR A 59 12.87 4.15 8.68
N ALA A 60 13.72 3.93 9.69
CA ALA A 60 15.09 3.46 9.48
C ALA A 60 15.17 1.97 9.11
N THR A 61 14.28 1.15 9.67
CA THR A 61 14.36 -0.32 9.56
C THR A 61 13.36 -0.92 8.56
N LEU A 62 12.27 -0.20 8.29
CA LEU A 62 11.06 -0.66 7.59
C LEU A 62 10.46 -1.94 8.20
N ASN A 63 10.78 -2.22 9.47
CA ASN A 63 10.35 -3.41 10.17
C ASN A 63 9.03 -3.15 10.89
N GLY A 64 7.93 -3.58 10.28
CA GLY A 64 6.58 -3.45 10.80
C GLY A 64 5.82 -4.78 10.78
N PRO A 65 4.57 -4.80 11.26
CA PRO A 65 3.74 -5.99 11.20
C PRO A 65 3.48 -6.40 9.73
N PRO A 66 3.32 -7.70 9.43
CA PRO A 66 3.11 -8.19 8.07
C PRO A 66 1.65 -8.00 7.63
N VAL A 67 1.14 -6.77 7.72
CA VAL A 67 -0.24 -6.42 7.34
C VAL A 67 -0.25 -6.00 5.86
N PRO A 68 -1.02 -6.70 5.00
CA PRO A 68 -1.15 -6.34 3.60
C PRO A 68 -1.66 -4.91 3.40
N ASN A 69 -1.12 -4.23 2.40
CA ASN A 69 -1.64 -2.94 1.99
C ASN A 69 -3.05 -3.06 1.42
N ILE A 70 -3.87 -2.03 1.64
CA ILE A 70 -5.27 -1.98 1.21
C ILE A 70 -5.40 -1.02 0.02
N PRO A 71 -5.94 -1.44 -1.14
CA PRO A 71 -6.27 -0.52 -2.22
C PRO A 71 -7.48 0.36 -1.84
N VAL A 72 -7.37 1.66 -2.07
CA VAL A 72 -8.40 2.66 -1.72
C VAL A 72 -8.74 3.49 -2.96
N GLY A 73 -9.99 3.41 -3.41
CA GLY A 73 -10.47 4.20 -4.55
C GLY A 73 -10.90 5.60 -4.14
N ILE A 74 -10.33 6.64 -4.76
CA ILE A 74 -10.75 8.04 -4.63
C ILE A 74 -10.81 8.62 -6.06
N ASP A 75 -11.98 9.12 -6.47
CA ASP A 75 -12.20 9.72 -7.80
C ASP A 75 -11.69 8.89 -9.00
N GLY A 76 -11.86 7.57 -8.92
CA GLY A 76 -11.42 6.65 -9.97
C GLY A 76 -9.91 6.39 -10.03
N GLN A 77 -9.14 6.95 -9.11
CA GLN A 77 -7.72 6.64 -8.90
C GLN A 77 -7.56 5.63 -7.76
N ASN A 78 -6.56 4.75 -7.87
CA ASN A 78 -6.30 3.71 -6.86
C ASN A 78 -5.11 4.10 -5.98
N TYR A 79 -5.43 4.53 -4.77
CA TYR A 79 -4.47 4.82 -3.71
C TYR A 79 -4.11 3.55 -2.97
N THR A 80 -3.01 3.58 -2.22
CA THR A 80 -2.57 2.44 -1.41
C THR A 80 -2.45 2.85 0.05
N LEU A 81 -3.22 2.19 0.91
CA LEU A 81 -3.19 2.38 2.36
C LEU A 81 -2.28 1.32 2.99
N GLY A 82 -1.16 1.74 3.56
CA GLY A 82 -0.28 0.91 4.35
C GLY A 82 -0.45 1.13 5.85
N PHE A 83 0.02 0.17 6.64
CA PHE A 83 -0.10 0.17 8.09
C PHE A 83 1.23 -0.17 8.75
N THR A 84 1.49 0.50 9.87
CA THR A 84 2.49 0.09 10.87
C THR A 84 2.01 0.47 12.26
N CYS A 85 2.64 -0.07 13.29
CA CYS A 85 2.30 0.22 14.67
C CYS A 85 3.54 0.06 15.56
N LYS A 86 3.47 0.60 16.78
CA LYS A 86 4.56 0.46 17.75
C LYS A 86 4.74 -1.02 18.14
N PRO A 87 5.97 -1.56 18.12
CA PRO A 87 6.23 -2.93 18.57
C PRO A 87 5.71 -3.18 20.00
N ASN A 88 5.02 -4.30 20.21
CA ASN A 88 4.40 -4.72 21.47
C ASN A 88 3.26 -3.82 22.01
N GLU A 89 2.97 -2.70 21.36
CA GLU A 89 1.93 -1.73 21.76
C GLU A 89 1.01 -1.37 20.57
N CYS A 90 0.79 -2.33 19.68
CA CYS A 90 0.09 -2.11 18.42
C CYS A 90 -1.37 -1.67 18.58
N GLY A 91 -2.01 -2.02 19.70
CA GLY A 91 -3.38 -1.58 20.02
C GLY A 91 -3.48 -0.10 20.38
N ASP A 92 -2.40 0.47 20.92
CA ASP A 92 -2.39 1.81 21.48
C ASP A 92 -1.67 2.83 20.59
N ASN A 93 -0.89 2.38 19.61
CA ASN A 93 -0.03 3.23 18.79
C ASN A 93 0.01 2.72 17.35
N GLN A 94 -0.79 3.34 16.49
CA GLN A 94 -1.02 2.92 15.11
C GLN A 94 -0.73 4.07 14.15
N LEU A 95 -0.22 3.74 12.95
CA LEU A 95 -0.05 4.69 11.86
C LEU A 95 -0.53 4.05 10.56
N PHE A 96 -1.52 4.70 9.96
CA PHE A 96 -2.04 4.38 8.63
C PHE A 96 -1.57 5.44 7.65
N ALA A 97 -1.01 5.02 6.52
CA ALA A 97 -0.45 5.93 5.51
C ALA A 97 -1.07 5.65 4.14
N LEU A 98 -1.81 6.62 3.60
CA LEU A 98 -2.41 6.57 2.29
C LEU A 98 -1.48 7.23 1.27
N PHE A 99 -1.04 6.48 0.27
CA PHE A 99 -0.18 6.97 -0.82
C PHE A 99 -0.97 7.22 -2.10
N ALA A 100 -0.64 8.32 -2.78
CA ALA A 100 -1.06 8.57 -4.15
C ALA A 100 -0.56 7.44 -5.09
N PRO A 101 -1.24 7.20 -6.24
CA PRO A 101 -0.92 6.08 -7.14
C PRO A 101 0.55 6.03 -7.61
N ASP A 102 1.17 7.19 -7.76
CA ASP A 102 2.56 7.36 -8.21
C ASP A 102 3.56 7.52 -7.04
N GLY A 103 3.09 7.42 -5.80
CA GLY A 103 3.89 7.66 -4.60
C GLY A 103 4.33 9.11 -4.43
N SER A 104 3.79 10.07 -5.19
CA SER A 104 4.20 11.49 -5.13
C SER A 104 3.79 12.19 -3.83
N LYS A 105 2.78 11.66 -3.14
CA LYS A 105 2.23 12.24 -1.91
C LYS A 105 1.69 11.15 -1.00
N ALA A 106 1.77 11.41 0.31
CA ALA A 106 1.19 10.57 1.33
C ALA A 106 0.45 11.41 2.37
N TRP A 107 -0.57 10.80 2.98
CA TRP A 107 -1.33 11.34 4.10
C TRP A 107 -1.50 10.29 5.17
N GLY A 108 -1.54 10.71 6.42
CA GLY A 108 -1.50 9.78 7.53
C GLY A 108 -2.58 10.01 8.56
N LEU A 109 -3.00 8.93 9.19
CA LEU A 109 -3.74 8.91 10.46
C LEU A 109 -2.85 8.20 11.47
N MET A 110 -2.38 8.93 12.47
CA MET A 110 -1.72 8.35 13.64
C MET A 110 -2.72 8.30 14.79
N ALA A 111 -2.99 7.11 15.32
CA ALA A 111 -3.84 6.92 16.48
C ALA A 111 -2.97 6.54 17.67
N THR A 112 -3.02 7.33 18.73
CA THR A 112 -2.32 7.09 19.98
C THR A 112 -3.30 7.10 21.16
N ALA A 113 -3.11 6.23 22.14
CA ALA A 113 -3.98 6.15 23.30
C ALA A 113 -3.96 7.44 24.17
N ASP A 114 -2.86 8.20 24.13
CA ASP A 114 -2.64 9.42 24.92
C ASP A 114 -3.12 10.70 24.24
N ALA A 115 -2.97 10.81 22.92
CA ALA A 115 -3.28 12.02 22.14
C ALA A 115 -4.51 11.85 21.23
N GLY A 116 -5.05 10.65 21.11
CA GLY A 116 -6.15 10.36 20.19
C GLY A 116 -5.66 10.29 18.74
N VAL A 117 -6.33 11.00 17.85
CA VAL A 117 -6.02 10.98 16.41
C VAL A 117 -5.26 12.23 15.99
N VAL A 118 -4.11 12.02 15.34
CA VAL A 118 -3.30 13.06 14.68
C VAL A 118 -3.31 12.82 13.18
N TRP A 119 -3.60 13.86 12.40
CA TRP A 119 -3.58 13.82 10.94
C TRP A 119 -2.25 14.33 10.40
N LEU A 120 -1.59 13.54 9.55
CA LEU A 120 -0.28 13.84 8.98
C LEU A 120 -0.39 14.18 7.49
N GLY A 121 0.46 15.09 7.01
CA GLY A 121 0.51 15.49 5.60
C GLY A 121 -0.67 16.37 5.15
N TYR A 122 -1.39 16.97 6.11
CA TYR A 122 -2.50 17.90 5.88
C TYR A 122 -3.58 17.37 4.91
N PRO A 123 -4.25 16.23 5.22
CA PRO A 123 -5.29 15.69 4.37
C PRO A 123 -6.54 16.58 4.38
N ASP A 124 -7.14 16.71 3.22
CA ASP A 124 -8.49 17.27 3.05
C ASP A 124 -9.57 16.28 3.53
N GLU A 125 -10.83 16.69 3.43
CA GLU A 125 -11.96 15.90 3.92
C GLU A 125 -12.13 14.57 3.18
N ASP A 126 -11.92 14.55 1.86
CA ASP A 126 -12.08 13.36 1.05
C ASP A 126 -11.02 12.31 1.37
N VAL A 127 -9.77 12.73 1.56
CA VAL A 127 -8.70 11.84 2.00
C VAL A 127 -8.94 11.30 3.42
N ARG A 128 -9.38 12.15 4.36
CA ARG A 128 -9.71 11.70 5.73
C ARG A 128 -10.84 10.67 5.73
N LYS A 129 -11.88 10.92 4.94
CA LYS A 129 -13.00 10.01 4.75
C LYS A 129 -12.55 8.70 4.12
N ALA A 130 -11.68 8.75 3.11
CA ALA A 130 -11.16 7.56 2.46
C ALA A 130 -10.36 6.67 3.42
N ILE A 131 -9.50 7.27 4.26
CA ILE A 131 -8.75 6.54 5.29
C ILE A 131 -9.71 5.91 6.29
N THR A 132 -10.58 6.70 6.92
CA THR A 132 -11.50 6.18 7.96
C THR A 132 -12.45 5.11 7.44
N SER A 133 -13.02 5.29 6.25
CA SER A 133 -13.89 4.29 5.62
C SER A 133 -13.15 2.98 5.28
N ALA A 134 -11.83 3.02 5.09
CA ALA A 134 -11.03 1.82 4.88
C ALA A 134 -10.72 1.07 6.19
N LEU A 135 -10.77 1.75 7.35
CA LEU A 135 -10.53 1.15 8.67
C LEU A 135 -11.78 0.50 9.27
N GLU A 136 -12.97 0.87 8.81
CA GLU A 136 -14.25 0.34 9.29
C GLU A 136 -14.65 -1.01 8.65
N LYS A 137 -13.88 -1.51 7.69
CA LYS A 137 -14.17 -2.73 6.92
C LYS A 137 -13.48 -3.95 7.52
#